data_AF-A0A3M1CB00-F1
#
_entry.id   AF-A0A3M1CB00-F1
#
_cell.length_a   1.000
_cell.length_b   1.000
_cell.length_c   1.000
_cell.angle_alpha   90.00
_cell.angle_beta   90.00
_cell.angle_gamma   90.00
#
_symmetry.space_group_name_H-M   'P 1'
#
loop_
_entity.id
_entity.type
_entity.pdbx_description
1 polymer ?
#
loop_
_entity_poly.entity_id
_entity_poly.type
_entity_poly.pdbx_seq_one_letter_code
_entity_poly.pdbx_strand_id
1 'polypeptide(L)'
;MVLLLCNYDFNSATSYESIKYMSAIQKILLLFGIGLTFSLSALGASSTWTFKSSLDSFRLQQKGAHFYYGKKKVSAETFEPFLDFFRKSFETECPGDLNKADIVITHKTQKIKTTRSFYIQQRIIEDENHGCLQVEGNGLFFLPLHKSWFIGKKKDSLKIKDEFEVWQGNKKIIVFKKQKEEWLPADPTVFHNAIFLNKFLNSVTNFPIDARLFLGMVQDMEPGLTVKTSNKEYLFYHLPDGKWVLKSPKTQWLIASSAWAFWSDLSEDIWFDARHPLLSQVANPSLPLKVRKKALLQLQSSWTPAIKRAFQQRLLDPKDSEEFKKMVLYQLRQHPSIATMKVLVKALRQTSSPDLQYFISKTLRIRNPKGPLIKEEMSEEERKKALLFWEKWASQAKD
;
A
#
# COMPACT_ATOMS: atom_id res chain seq x y z
N MET A 1 -40.65 -15.58 11.28
CA MET A 1 -40.56 -15.45 9.81
C MET A 1 -39.08 -15.44 9.45
N VAL A 2 -38.55 -16.58 8.97
CA VAL A 2 -37.13 -16.79 8.69
C VAL A 2 -36.83 -16.23 7.30
N LEU A 3 -36.03 -15.17 7.22
CA LEU A 3 -35.52 -14.65 5.95
C LEU A 3 -34.15 -15.29 5.70
N LEU A 4 -34.15 -16.33 4.88
CA LEU A 4 -32.95 -16.85 4.21
C LEU A 4 -32.41 -15.76 3.28
N LEU A 5 -31.29 -15.14 3.65
CA LEU A 5 -30.46 -14.41 2.70
C LEU A 5 -29.45 -15.40 2.12
N CYS A 6 -29.53 -15.56 0.80
CA CYS A 6 -28.72 -16.48 0.01
C CYS A 6 -27.22 -16.32 0.28
N ASN A 7 -26.57 -17.42 0.64
CA ASN A 7 -25.14 -17.61 0.43
C ASN A 7 -24.88 -17.69 -1.08
N TYR A 8 -24.09 -16.75 -1.59
CA TYR A 8 -23.52 -16.84 -2.93
C TYR A 8 -22.01 -16.98 -2.77
N ASP A 9 -21.53 -18.22 -2.81
CA ASP A 9 -20.11 -18.55 -2.88
C ASP A 9 -19.57 -18.16 -4.26
N PHE A 10 -18.57 -17.29 -4.27
CA PHE A 10 -17.78 -16.99 -5.46
C PHE A 10 -16.35 -17.44 -5.18
N ASN A 11 -16.00 -18.65 -5.61
CA ASN A 11 -14.61 -19.07 -5.74
C ASN A 11 -14.33 -19.53 -7.18
N SER A 12 -13.51 -18.70 -7.83
CA SER A 12 -12.52 -18.97 -8.88
C SER A 12 -12.79 -20.08 -9.92
N ALA A 13 -12.94 -19.69 -11.19
CA ALA A 13 -11.97 -20.01 -12.25
C ALA A 13 -12.37 -19.36 -13.58
N THR A 14 -11.35 -18.91 -14.28
CA THR A 14 -11.31 -18.29 -15.60
C THR A 14 -11.96 -19.12 -16.71
N SER A 15 -12.86 -18.52 -17.49
CA SER A 15 -12.92 -18.75 -18.95
C SER A 15 -13.54 -17.54 -19.65
N TYR A 16 -12.82 -16.99 -20.62
CA TYR A 16 -13.10 -15.74 -21.33
C TYR A 16 -14.23 -15.86 -22.38
N GLU A 17 -15.05 -16.91 -22.33
CA GLU A 17 -16.08 -17.20 -23.36
C GLU A 17 -17.53 -16.96 -22.91
N SER A 18 -17.80 -16.70 -21.64
CA SER A 18 -19.18 -16.48 -21.13
C SER A 18 -19.73 -15.07 -21.36
N ILE A 19 -18.96 -14.16 -21.96
CA ILE A 19 -19.39 -12.76 -22.20
C ILE A 19 -20.28 -12.62 -23.46
N LYS A 20 -20.39 -13.65 -24.31
CA LYS A 20 -21.21 -13.58 -25.54
C LYS A 20 -22.66 -14.07 -25.42
N TYR A 21 -23.09 -14.63 -24.28
CA TYR A 21 -24.45 -15.18 -24.12
C TYR A 21 -25.39 -14.39 -23.20
N MET A 22 -24.93 -13.30 -22.58
CA MET A 22 -25.78 -12.42 -21.76
C MET A 22 -26.14 -11.11 -22.48
N SER A 23 -26.70 -11.17 -23.70
CA SER A 23 -27.22 -9.95 -24.36
C SER A 23 -28.62 -10.05 -24.98
N ALA A 24 -29.32 -11.20 -24.85
CA ALA A 24 -30.64 -11.37 -25.44
C ALA A 24 -31.77 -11.49 -24.39
N ILE A 25 -31.52 -12.12 -23.24
CA ILE A 25 -32.59 -12.44 -22.27
C ILE A 25 -32.90 -11.28 -21.30
N GLN A 26 -31.96 -10.37 -21.06
CA GLN A 26 -32.17 -9.19 -20.20
C GLN A 26 -32.94 -8.03 -20.87
N LYS A 27 -33.16 -8.07 -22.19
CA LYS A 27 -33.90 -7.00 -22.90
C LYS A 27 -35.41 -7.23 -23.00
N ILE A 28 -35.91 -8.43 -22.71
CA ILE A 28 -37.35 -8.78 -22.84
C ILE A 28 -38.10 -8.61 -21.51
N LEU A 29 -37.42 -8.59 -20.37
CA LEU A 29 -38.06 -8.38 -19.05
C LEU A 29 -38.20 -6.89 -18.65
N LEU A 30 -37.79 -5.95 -19.51
CA LEU A 30 -37.79 -4.51 -19.21
C LEU A 30 -38.99 -3.74 -19.78
N LEU A 31 -39.96 -4.41 -20.41
CA LEU A 31 -41.07 -3.77 -21.13
C LEU A 31 -42.49 -3.99 -20.56
N PHE A 32 -42.65 -4.69 -19.42
CA PHE A 32 -44.00 -4.94 -18.84
C PHE A 32 -44.16 -4.55 -17.36
N GLY A 33 -43.37 -3.59 -16.88
CA GLY A 33 -43.41 -3.14 -15.47
C GLY A 33 -43.46 -1.62 -15.27
N ILE A 34 -43.80 -0.82 -16.30
CA ILE A 34 -44.05 0.62 -16.13
C ILE A 34 -45.52 0.81 -15.75
N GLY A 35 -45.89 0.24 -14.60
CA GLY A 35 -47.08 0.60 -13.86
C GLY A 35 -46.75 1.81 -12.99
N LEU A 36 -47.30 2.95 -13.38
CA LEU A 36 -47.25 4.24 -12.69
C LEU A 36 -47.44 4.11 -11.17
N THR A 37 -46.34 4.23 -10.41
CA THR A 37 -46.38 4.76 -9.04
C THR A 37 -45.39 5.91 -8.95
N PHE A 38 -45.68 6.99 -9.70
CA PHE A 38 -45.27 8.31 -9.24
C PHE A 38 -46.02 8.58 -7.93
N SER A 39 -45.46 8.06 -6.84
CA SER A 39 -45.81 8.51 -5.50
C SER A 39 -45.58 10.01 -5.53
N LEU A 40 -46.66 10.80 -5.38
CA LEU A 40 -46.58 12.22 -5.11
C LEU A 40 -45.43 12.39 -4.13
N SER A 41 -44.37 13.07 -4.58
CA SER A 41 -43.25 13.45 -3.74
C SER A 41 -43.84 14.39 -2.70
N ALA A 42 -44.28 13.81 -1.59
CA ALA A 42 -44.69 14.49 -0.38
C ALA A 42 -43.70 15.62 -0.18
N LEU A 43 -44.22 16.85 -0.05
CA LEU A 43 -43.49 18.02 0.44
C LEU A 43 -42.43 17.55 1.44
N GLY A 44 -41.18 17.49 0.97
CA GLY A 44 -40.18 16.57 1.51
C GLY A 44 -39.95 16.85 2.98
N ALA A 45 -40.63 16.10 3.85
CA ALA A 45 -40.59 16.31 5.28
C ALA A 45 -39.13 16.29 5.71
N SER A 46 -38.62 17.45 6.14
CA SER A 46 -37.23 17.51 6.57
C SER A 46 -37.08 16.66 7.80
N SER A 47 -36.09 15.77 7.78
CA SER A 47 -35.75 14.94 8.92
C SER A 47 -34.31 15.16 9.32
N THR A 48 -34.00 14.83 10.56
CA THR A 48 -32.68 14.99 11.15
C THR A 48 -32.20 13.66 11.70
N TRP A 49 -30.99 13.29 11.34
CA TRP A 49 -30.30 12.09 11.81
C TRP A 49 -29.14 12.53 12.69
N THR A 50 -29.12 12.10 13.95
CA THR A 50 -28.04 12.38 14.88
C THR A 50 -27.33 11.09 15.23
N PHE A 51 -26.02 11.06 15.01
CA PHE A 51 -25.15 9.92 15.28
C PHE A 51 -24.27 10.27 16.48
N LYS A 52 -24.20 9.37 17.46
CA LYS A 52 -23.33 9.49 18.63
C LYS A 52 -22.56 8.19 18.81
N SER A 53 -21.24 8.26 18.77
CA SER A 53 -20.33 7.16 19.11
C SER A 53 -19.33 7.65 20.15
N SER A 54 -18.45 6.78 20.62
CA SER A 54 -17.29 7.17 21.43
C SER A 54 -16.30 8.08 20.68
N LEU A 55 -16.34 8.07 19.35
CA LEU A 55 -15.39 8.77 18.49
C LEU A 55 -15.87 10.16 18.02
N ASP A 56 -17.16 10.32 17.74
CA ASP A 56 -17.71 11.56 17.19
C ASP A 56 -19.20 11.70 17.54
N SER A 57 -19.69 12.92 17.43
CA SER A 57 -21.12 13.20 17.50
C SER A 57 -21.46 14.18 16.38
N PHE A 58 -22.31 13.74 15.45
CA PHE A 58 -22.62 14.52 14.27
C PHE A 58 -24.08 14.41 13.84
N ARG A 59 -24.50 15.34 12.98
CA ARG A 59 -25.88 15.46 12.52
C ARG A 59 -25.94 15.58 11.01
N LEU A 60 -26.84 14.83 10.40
CA LEU A 60 -27.25 14.97 9.01
C LEU A 60 -28.68 15.49 8.94
N GLN A 61 -28.92 16.40 8.00
CA GLN A 61 -30.26 16.86 7.65
C GLN A 61 -30.68 16.22 6.34
N GLN A 62 -31.83 15.58 6.32
CA GLN A 62 -32.45 15.08 5.10
C GLN A 62 -33.47 16.12 4.62
N LYS A 63 -33.36 16.51 3.34
CA LYS A 63 -34.31 17.40 2.65
C LYS A 63 -34.67 16.73 1.33
N GLY A 64 -35.90 16.22 1.23
CA GLY A 64 -36.31 15.35 0.11
C GLY A 64 -35.43 14.09 0.04
N ALA A 65 -34.94 13.76 -1.15
CA ALA A 65 -34.08 12.60 -1.39
C ALA A 65 -32.58 12.84 -1.09
N HIS A 66 -32.22 13.95 -0.46
CA HIS A 66 -30.82 14.34 -0.27
C HIS A 66 -30.46 14.56 1.20
N PHE A 67 -29.22 14.17 1.54
CA PHE A 67 -28.64 14.35 2.86
C PHE A 67 -27.63 15.50 2.85
N TYR A 68 -27.56 16.21 3.97
CA TYR A 68 -26.71 17.38 4.15
C TYR A 68 -25.98 17.32 5.48
N TYR A 69 -24.68 17.59 5.46
CA TYR A 69 -23.90 17.91 6.66
C TYR A 69 -23.67 19.42 6.69
N GLY A 70 -24.34 20.12 7.61
CA GLY A 70 -24.41 21.58 7.57
C GLY A 70 -25.07 22.04 6.27
N LYS A 71 -24.36 22.81 5.44
CA LYS A 71 -24.85 23.28 4.13
C LYS A 71 -24.39 22.40 2.95
N LYS A 72 -23.51 21.43 3.18
CA LYS A 72 -22.92 20.60 2.11
C LYS A 72 -23.77 19.36 1.87
N LYS A 73 -24.18 19.11 0.62
CA LYS A 73 -24.80 17.85 0.19
C LYS A 73 -23.79 16.71 0.34
N VAL A 74 -24.22 15.59 0.90
CA VAL A 74 -23.37 14.40 1.15
C VAL A 74 -24.06 13.15 0.63
N SER A 75 -23.28 12.13 0.24
CA SER A 75 -23.83 10.81 -0.10
C SER A 75 -24.29 10.11 1.18
N ALA A 76 -25.43 9.42 1.11
CA ALA A 76 -25.93 8.57 2.18
C ALA A 76 -25.91 7.08 1.81
N GLU A 77 -25.31 6.71 0.68
CA GLU A 77 -25.24 5.33 0.17
C GLU A 77 -24.76 4.34 1.24
N THR A 78 -23.82 4.73 2.10
CA THR A 78 -23.36 3.80 3.16
C THR A 78 -24.29 3.71 4.36
N PHE A 79 -25.15 4.70 4.57
CA PHE A 79 -26.14 4.65 5.64
C PHE A 79 -27.48 4.05 5.17
N GLU A 80 -27.76 4.09 3.87
CA GLU A 80 -28.99 3.58 3.26
C GLU A 80 -29.37 2.16 3.70
N PRO A 81 -28.46 1.17 3.75
CA PRO A 81 -28.78 -0.19 4.21
C PRO A 81 -29.32 -0.26 5.65
N PHE A 82 -29.09 0.77 6.47
CA PHE A 82 -29.50 0.82 7.86
C PHE A 82 -30.81 1.58 8.09
N LEU A 83 -31.33 2.27 7.07
CA LEU A 83 -32.54 3.09 7.20
C LEU A 83 -33.77 2.27 7.60
N ASP A 84 -33.85 1.02 7.15
CA ASP A 84 -34.99 0.16 7.44
C ASP A 84 -35.10 -0.23 8.92
N PHE A 85 -34.01 -0.17 9.69
CA PHE A 85 -34.05 -0.39 11.15
C PHE A 85 -34.79 0.71 11.91
N PHE A 86 -35.03 1.87 11.28
CA PHE A 86 -35.79 2.98 11.88
C PHE A 86 -37.25 2.98 11.46
N ARG A 87 -37.66 2.07 10.57
CA ARG A 87 -39.05 1.91 10.12
C ARG A 87 -39.78 0.77 10.81
N LYS A 88 -39.05 -0.09 11.53
CA LYS A 88 -39.56 -1.30 12.18
C LYS A 88 -39.52 -1.14 13.70
N SER A 89 -40.58 -1.54 14.39
CA SER A 89 -40.54 -1.86 15.82
C SER A 89 -39.87 -3.21 16.03
N PHE A 90 -39.19 -3.38 17.16
CA PHE A 90 -38.63 -4.67 17.56
C PHE A 90 -39.50 -5.25 18.68
N GLU A 91 -39.94 -6.48 18.51
CA GLU A 91 -40.91 -7.11 19.44
C GLU A 91 -40.23 -8.07 20.45
N THR A 92 -38.97 -8.43 20.21
CA THR A 92 -38.22 -9.34 21.08
C THR A 92 -37.58 -8.58 22.22
N GLU A 93 -37.68 -9.07 23.46
CA GLU A 93 -36.98 -8.46 24.59
C GLU A 93 -35.45 -8.55 24.43
N CYS A 94 -34.76 -7.49 24.84
CA CYS A 94 -33.30 -7.48 24.88
C CYS A 94 -32.73 -8.41 25.96
N PRO A 95 -31.54 -9.01 25.73
CA PRO A 95 -30.83 -9.71 26.80
C PRO A 95 -30.49 -8.71 27.93
N GLY A 96 -30.54 -9.17 29.18
CA GLY A 96 -30.39 -8.30 30.36
C GLY A 96 -28.99 -7.72 30.59
N ASP A 97 -27.98 -8.19 29.85
CA ASP A 97 -26.55 -7.89 30.02
C ASP A 97 -25.96 -7.10 28.83
N LEU A 98 -26.73 -6.15 28.28
CA LEU A 98 -26.19 -5.22 27.29
C LEU A 98 -25.20 -4.24 27.94
N ASN A 99 -24.03 -4.12 27.32
CA ASN A 99 -23.00 -3.16 27.73
C ASN A 99 -23.41 -1.73 27.34
N LYS A 100 -22.49 -0.75 27.38
CA LYS A 100 -22.75 0.56 26.78
C LYS A 100 -22.83 0.44 25.24
N ALA A 101 -23.84 1.03 24.63
CA ALA A 101 -24.00 1.05 23.17
C ALA A 101 -22.78 1.66 22.47
N ASP A 102 -22.35 1.02 21.37
CA ASP A 102 -21.25 1.47 20.53
C ASP A 102 -21.62 2.73 19.73
N ILE A 103 -22.87 2.75 19.22
CA ILE A 103 -23.46 3.87 18.51
C ILE A 103 -24.90 4.05 18.95
N VAL A 104 -25.30 5.30 19.17
CA VAL A 104 -26.70 5.69 19.30
C VAL A 104 -27.05 6.59 18.13
N ILE A 105 -28.07 6.19 17.36
CA ILE A 105 -28.58 6.96 16.23
C ILE A 105 -30.00 7.39 16.55
N THR A 106 -30.28 8.68 16.36
CA THR A 106 -31.61 9.26 16.55
C THR A 106 -32.10 9.87 15.25
N HIS A 107 -33.23 9.37 14.75
CA HIS A 107 -33.97 9.93 13.64
C HIS A 107 -35.12 10.79 14.17
N LYS A 108 -35.20 12.05 13.73
CA LYS A 108 -36.25 12.98 14.12
C LYS A 108 -36.92 13.55 12.88
N THR A 109 -38.23 13.35 12.76
CA THR A 109 -39.12 14.04 11.82
C THR A 109 -39.95 15.09 12.58
N GLN A 110 -40.90 15.75 11.90
CA GLN A 110 -41.83 16.65 12.57
C GLN A 110 -42.76 15.94 13.57
N LYS A 111 -43.08 14.67 13.32
CA LYS A 111 -44.10 13.92 14.08
C LYS A 111 -43.52 12.83 14.98
N ILE A 112 -42.40 12.23 14.56
CA ILE A 112 -41.84 11.03 15.18
C ILE A 112 -40.37 11.27 15.50
N LYS A 113 -39.95 10.78 16.66
CA LYS A 113 -38.55 10.62 17.03
C LYS A 113 -38.34 9.13 17.29
N THR A 114 -37.32 8.54 16.69
CA THR A 114 -36.94 7.15 16.89
C THR A 114 -35.47 7.10 17.26
N THR A 115 -35.16 6.49 18.38
CA THR A 115 -33.79 6.22 18.80
C THR A 115 -33.48 4.73 18.69
N ARG A 116 -32.28 4.42 18.19
CA ARG A 116 -31.73 3.07 18.07
C ARG A 116 -30.34 3.04 18.69
N SER A 117 -30.10 2.07 19.57
CA SER A 117 -28.83 1.78 20.19
C SER A 117 -28.23 0.55 19.53
N PHE A 118 -26.98 0.64 19.09
CA PHE A 118 -26.29 -0.44 18.37
C PHE A 118 -25.19 -1.00 19.26
N TYR A 119 -25.24 -2.31 19.50
CA TYR A 119 -24.25 -3.10 20.22
C TYR A 119 -23.56 -4.02 19.22
N ILE A 120 -22.45 -3.55 18.66
CA ILE A 120 -21.90 -4.09 17.42
C ILE A 120 -21.19 -5.42 17.67
N GLN A 121 -20.50 -5.55 18.81
CA GLN A 121 -19.90 -6.83 19.20
C GLN A 121 -20.95 -7.90 19.50
N GLN A 122 -22.04 -7.51 20.18
CA GLN A 122 -23.16 -8.41 20.49
C GLN A 122 -24.09 -8.63 19.29
N ARG A 123 -23.90 -7.86 18.21
CA ARG A 123 -24.72 -7.84 16.98
C ARG A 123 -26.20 -7.58 17.23
N ILE A 124 -26.47 -6.66 18.16
CA ILE A 124 -27.83 -6.31 18.59
C ILE A 124 -28.13 -4.85 18.23
N ILE A 125 -29.36 -4.60 17.80
CA ILE A 125 -29.94 -3.26 17.73
C ILE A 125 -31.09 -3.19 18.73
N GLU A 126 -30.99 -2.27 19.69
CA GLU A 126 -32.03 -1.99 20.66
C GLU A 126 -32.82 -0.74 20.24
N ASP A 127 -34.10 -0.82 20.53
CA ASP A 127 -35.15 0.14 20.29
C ASP A 127 -35.49 0.90 21.60
N GLU A 128 -36.17 2.04 21.52
CA GLU A 128 -36.42 2.89 22.70
C GLU A 128 -37.37 2.27 23.75
N ASN A 129 -38.11 1.22 23.38
CA ASN A 129 -38.97 0.44 24.27
C ASN A 129 -38.29 -0.86 24.72
N HIS A 130 -36.96 -0.96 24.62
CA HIS A 130 -36.17 -2.17 24.94
C HIS A 130 -36.51 -3.39 24.07
N GLY A 131 -37.10 -3.15 22.89
CA GLY A 131 -37.16 -4.17 21.84
C GLY A 131 -35.77 -4.38 21.23
N CYS A 132 -35.45 -5.60 20.84
CA CYS A 132 -34.16 -5.97 20.27
C CYS A 132 -34.30 -6.68 18.93
N LEU A 133 -33.35 -6.40 18.04
CA LEU A 133 -33.14 -7.13 16.80
C LEU A 133 -31.74 -7.71 16.80
N GLN A 134 -31.64 -9.04 16.74
CA GLN A 134 -30.39 -9.73 16.46
C GLN A 134 -30.07 -9.61 14.97
N VAL A 135 -28.85 -9.21 14.65
CA VAL A 135 -28.38 -9.05 13.28
C VAL A 135 -27.31 -10.09 12.97
N GLU A 136 -27.49 -10.78 11.86
CA GLU A 136 -26.50 -11.74 11.37
C GLU A 136 -25.48 -11.07 10.43
N GLY A 137 -24.34 -11.73 10.23
CA GLY A 137 -23.26 -11.23 9.37
C GLY A 137 -22.50 -10.02 9.91
N ASN A 138 -21.75 -9.35 9.02
CA ASN A 138 -20.81 -8.28 9.38
C ASN A 138 -21.32 -6.87 9.07
N GLY A 139 -22.58 -6.71 8.65
CA GLY A 139 -23.12 -5.43 8.20
C GLY A 139 -22.99 -4.30 9.24
N LEU A 140 -23.23 -4.61 10.53
CA LEU A 140 -23.13 -3.63 11.62
C LEU A 140 -21.73 -3.02 11.80
N PHE A 141 -20.66 -3.74 11.43
CA PHE A 141 -19.29 -3.22 11.54
C PHE A 141 -19.01 -2.07 10.55
N PHE A 142 -19.86 -1.90 9.53
CA PHE A 142 -19.78 -0.82 8.53
C PHE A 142 -20.61 0.41 8.90
N LEU A 143 -21.21 0.46 10.09
CA LEU A 143 -21.97 1.63 10.53
C LEU A 143 -21.08 2.89 10.60
N PRO A 144 -21.59 4.07 10.16
CA PRO A 144 -20.82 5.31 10.19
C PRO A 144 -20.42 5.75 11.60
N LEU A 145 -19.15 5.57 11.93
CA LEU A 145 -18.57 5.93 13.24
C LEU A 145 -18.22 7.41 13.42
N HIS A 146 -17.98 8.12 12.32
CA HIS A 146 -17.39 9.46 12.33
C HIS A 146 -17.85 10.26 11.10
N LYS A 147 -17.99 11.58 11.23
CA LYS A 147 -18.51 12.45 10.15
C LYS A 147 -17.75 12.41 8.83
N SER A 148 -16.49 11.96 8.83
CA SER A 148 -15.65 11.87 7.62
C SER A 148 -16.24 10.98 6.52
N TRP A 149 -17.08 10.01 6.90
CA TRP A 149 -17.88 9.22 5.96
C TRP A 149 -18.71 10.11 5.02
N PHE A 150 -19.14 11.28 5.49
CA PHE A 150 -20.03 12.18 4.76
C PHE A 150 -19.32 13.41 4.19
N ILE A 151 -18.38 14.00 4.94
CA ILE A 151 -17.80 15.31 4.58
C ILE A 151 -16.61 15.24 3.63
N GLY A 152 -16.03 14.04 3.44
CA GLY A 152 -14.91 13.78 2.55
C GLY A 152 -13.67 13.22 3.25
N LYS A 153 -12.75 12.72 2.43
CA LYS A 153 -11.57 11.94 2.83
C LYS A 153 -10.51 12.82 3.51
N LYS A 154 -10.49 12.85 4.84
CA LYS A 154 -9.33 13.36 5.62
C LYS A 154 -8.11 12.52 5.23
N LYS A 155 -6.94 13.15 5.06
CA LYS A 155 -5.70 12.43 4.82
C LYS A 155 -5.01 12.09 6.14
N ASP A 156 -4.32 10.95 6.16
CA ASP A 156 -3.49 10.48 7.28
C ASP A 156 -2.16 9.92 6.76
N SER A 157 -1.23 9.67 7.66
CA SER A 157 0.10 9.18 7.33
C SER A 157 0.70 8.29 8.43
N LEU A 158 1.31 7.19 7.98
CA LEU A 158 2.21 6.42 8.82
C LEU A 158 3.49 7.22 9.00
N LYS A 159 3.92 7.37 10.26
CA LYS A 159 5.17 8.07 10.60
C LYS A 159 6.36 7.14 10.40
N ILE A 160 6.74 6.91 9.15
CA ILE A 160 7.95 6.19 8.75
C ILE A 160 9.09 7.21 8.62
N LYS A 161 10.17 7.05 9.39
CA LYS A 161 11.28 8.02 9.44
C LYS A 161 12.54 7.48 8.77
N ASP A 162 13.28 6.65 9.50
CA ASP A 162 14.65 6.25 9.13
C ASP A 162 14.74 4.75 8.84
N GLU A 163 13.87 3.95 9.45
CA GLU A 163 13.86 2.50 9.32
C GLU A 163 12.44 1.96 9.50
N PHE A 164 12.12 0.93 8.73
CA PHE A 164 10.93 0.11 8.97
C PHE A 164 11.15 -1.33 8.51
N GLU A 165 10.41 -2.22 9.13
CA GLU A 165 10.36 -3.64 8.81
C GLU A 165 9.00 -3.99 8.21
N VAL A 166 9.03 -4.92 7.27
CA VAL A 166 7.85 -5.49 6.64
C VAL A 166 7.74 -6.95 7.03
N TRP A 167 6.57 -7.34 7.53
CA TRP A 167 6.25 -8.67 7.98
C TRP A 167 4.96 -9.16 7.33
N GLN A 168 4.89 -10.44 6.98
CA GLN A 168 3.66 -11.11 6.56
C GLN A 168 3.46 -12.35 7.44
N GLY A 169 2.36 -12.37 8.19
CA GLY A 169 2.20 -13.28 9.33
C GLY A 169 3.38 -13.16 10.29
N ASN A 170 3.99 -14.29 10.64
CA ASN A 170 5.16 -14.36 11.53
C ASN A 170 6.51 -14.26 10.81
N LYS A 171 6.51 -14.05 9.48
CA LYS A 171 7.74 -13.99 8.68
C LYS A 171 8.14 -12.54 8.42
N LYS A 172 9.36 -12.18 8.83
CA LYS A 172 9.99 -10.92 8.44
C LYS A 172 10.44 -11.02 6.99
N ILE A 173 9.86 -10.20 6.13
CA ILE A 173 10.14 -10.19 4.70
C ILE A 173 11.39 -9.37 4.41
N ILE A 174 11.41 -8.12 4.87
CA ILE A 174 12.49 -7.18 4.55
C ILE A 174 12.56 -6.05 5.57
N VAL A 175 13.78 -5.55 5.80
CA VAL A 175 14.03 -4.34 6.59
C VAL A 175 14.56 -3.26 5.65
N PHE A 176 13.96 -2.08 5.68
CA PHE A 176 14.39 -0.92 4.91
C PHE A 176 14.97 0.15 5.81
N LYS A 177 16.11 0.72 5.40
CA LYS A 177 16.77 1.86 6.02
C LYS A 177 16.85 3.01 5.02
N LYS A 178 16.54 4.22 5.48
CA LYS A 178 16.70 5.44 4.69
C LYS A 178 18.18 5.82 4.67
N GLN A 179 18.76 5.87 3.47
CA GLN A 179 20.13 6.33 3.25
C GLN A 179 20.09 7.55 2.32
N LYS A 180 20.35 8.74 2.88
CA LYS A 180 20.07 10.01 2.21
C LYS A 180 18.59 10.11 1.82
N GLU A 181 18.28 10.21 0.53
CA GLU A 181 16.90 10.25 0.01
C GLU A 181 16.39 8.92 -0.52
N GLU A 182 17.17 7.84 -0.42
CA GLU A 182 16.79 6.52 -0.93
C GLU A 182 16.44 5.55 0.20
N TRP A 183 15.41 4.73 -0.01
CA TRP A 183 15.09 3.59 0.85
C TRP A 183 15.80 2.35 0.34
N LEU A 184 16.68 1.80 1.16
CA LEU A 184 17.52 0.65 0.82
C LEU A 184 17.29 -0.50 1.79
N PRO A 185 17.37 -1.76 1.35
CA PRO A 185 17.32 -2.89 2.27
C PRO A 185 18.50 -2.80 3.24
N ALA A 186 18.26 -3.15 4.51
CA ALA A 186 19.30 -3.17 5.52
C ALA A 186 20.39 -4.21 5.19
N ASP A 187 19.98 -5.34 4.61
CA ASP A 187 20.89 -6.32 4.03
C ASP A 187 21.26 -5.89 2.59
N PRO A 188 22.53 -5.56 2.31
CA PRO A 188 22.97 -5.12 0.98
C PRO A 188 22.90 -6.22 -0.09
N THR A 189 22.70 -7.48 0.29
CA THR A 189 22.52 -8.61 -0.63
C THR A 189 21.06 -8.78 -1.06
N VAL A 190 20.13 -8.06 -0.42
CA VAL A 190 18.72 -8.07 -0.77
C VAL A 190 18.43 -7.03 -1.86
N PHE A 191 17.83 -7.50 -2.96
CA PHE A 191 17.43 -6.66 -4.08
C PHE A 191 15.91 -6.51 -4.09
N HIS A 192 15.42 -5.30 -3.79
CA HIS A 192 14.00 -5.01 -3.69
C HIS A 192 13.41 -4.45 -4.98
N ASN A 193 12.10 -4.59 -5.13
CA ASN A 193 11.32 -3.96 -6.18
C ASN A 193 11.10 -2.47 -5.87
N ALA A 194 11.96 -1.61 -6.41
CA ALA A 194 11.89 -0.16 -6.15
C ALA A 194 10.56 0.47 -6.60
N ILE A 195 9.94 -0.05 -7.67
CA ILE A 195 8.65 0.45 -8.17
C ILE A 195 7.56 0.14 -7.15
N PHE A 196 7.49 -1.10 -6.67
CA PHE A 196 6.53 -1.50 -5.67
C PHE A 196 6.75 -0.75 -4.34
N LEU A 197 8.01 -0.66 -3.87
CA LEU A 197 8.35 0.08 -2.65
C LEU A 197 7.87 1.53 -2.70
N ASN A 198 8.07 2.23 -3.82
CA ASN A 198 7.62 3.61 -3.96
C ASN A 198 6.09 3.72 -3.93
N LYS A 199 5.37 2.81 -4.62
CA LYS A 199 3.90 2.76 -4.55
C LYS A 199 3.43 2.49 -3.13
N PHE A 200 4.06 1.54 -2.44
CA PHE A 200 3.80 1.20 -1.06
C PHE A 200 4.00 2.42 -0.15
N LEU A 201 5.17 3.05 -0.17
CA LEU A 201 5.48 4.23 0.64
C LEU A 201 4.47 5.34 0.40
N ASN A 202 4.17 5.68 -0.85
CA ASN A 202 3.17 6.70 -1.19
C ASN A 202 1.78 6.38 -0.61
N SER A 203 1.40 5.10 -0.65
CA SER A 203 0.11 4.64 -0.12
C SER A 203 0.02 4.61 1.40
N VAL A 204 1.14 4.70 2.13
CA VAL A 204 1.13 4.71 3.60
C VAL A 204 1.54 6.06 4.20
N THR A 205 2.31 6.88 3.48
CA THR A 205 2.72 8.20 3.96
C THR A 205 1.72 9.31 3.64
N ASN A 206 0.74 9.05 2.77
CA ASN A 206 -0.28 10.04 2.42
C ASN A 206 -1.55 9.38 1.85
N PHE A 207 -2.41 8.85 2.72
CA PHE A 207 -3.60 8.14 2.28
C PHE A 207 -4.89 8.80 2.75
N PRO A 208 -5.98 8.73 1.95
CA PRO A 208 -7.29 9.13 2.38
C PRO A 208 -7.86 8.13 3.40
N ILE A 209 -8.53 8.64 4.43
CA ILE A 209 -9.39 7.86 5.30
C ILE A 209 -10.76 7.79 4.65
N ASP A 210 -11.10 6.63 4.12
CA ASP A 210 -12.38 6.40 3.45
C ASP A 210 -13.46 6.02 4.45
N ALA A 211 -13.11 5.17 5.40
CA ALA A 211 -13.99 4.76 6.48
C ALA A 211 -13.21 4.54 7.77
N ARG A 212 -13.94 4.61 8.89
CA ARG A 212 -13.50 4.08 10.19
C ARG A 212 -14.45 2.98 10.58
N LEU A 213 -13.89 1.82 10.92
CA LEU A 213 -14.63 0.60 11.21
C LEU A 213 -14.31 0.10 12.62
N PHE A 214 -15.18 -0.72 13.17
CA PHE A 214 -15.01 -1.29 14.50
C PHE A 214 -13.89 -2.31 14.56
N LEU A 215 -13.15 -2.33 15.68
CA LEU A 215 -12.02 -3.24 15.86
C LEU A 215 -12.44 -4.71 15.85
N GLY A 216 -13.63 -5.04 16.37
CA GLY A 216 -14.13 -6.42 16.38
C GLY A 216 -14.27 -7.05 15.00
N MET A 217 -14.28 -6.24 13.93
CA MET A 217 -14.32 -6.74 12.55
C MET A 217 -13.13 -7.64 12.19
N VAL A 218 -12.00 -7.48 12.89
CA VAL A 218 -10.76 -8.24 12.64
C VAL A 218 -10.29 -9.03 13.86
N GLN A 219 -11.17 -9.26 14.85
CA GLN A 219 -10.81 -9.87 16.12
C GLN A 219 -10.19 -11.26 15.96
N ASP A 220 -10.73 -12.05 15.02
CA ASP A 220 -10.29 -13.43 14.76
C ASP A 220 -9.46 -13.55 13.48
N MET A 221 -8.95 -12.43 12.97
CA MET A 221 -8.16 -12.38 11.75
C MET A 221 -6.68 -12.19 12.04
N GLU A 222 -5.84 -12.89 11.30
CA GLU A 222 -4.41 -12.58 11.29
C GLU A 222 -4.12 -11.36 10.40
N PRO A 223 -3.18 -10.47 10.78
CA PRO A 223 -2.73 -9.39 9.90
C PRO A 223 -2.08 -9.95 8.63
N GLY A 224 -2.59 -9.55 7.46
CA GLY A 224 -2.00 -9.91 6.17
C GLY A 224 -0.67 -9.17 5.90
N LEU A 225 -0.49 -8.00 6.51
CA LEU A 225 0.74 -7.23 6.43
C LEU A 225 0.96 -6.48 7.74
N THR A 226 2.18 -6.54 8.27
CA THR A 226 2.60 -5.78 9.44
C THR A 226 3.78 -4.90 9.10
N VAL A 227 3.67 -3.61 9.43
CA VAL A 227 4.74 -2.62 9.25
C VAL A 227 5.22 -2.18 10.63
N LYS A 228 6.47 -2.50 10.96
CA LYS A 228 7.08 -2.10 12.22
C LYS A 228 8.03 -0.93 12.00
N THR A 229 7.90 0.12 12.77
CA THR A 229 8.90 1.18 12.91
C THR A 229 9.50 1.11 14.31
N SER A 230 10.54 1.88 14.60
CA SER A 230 11.28 1.82 15.88
C SER A 230 10.43 1.89 17.15
N ASN A 231 9.24 2.50 17.11
CA ASN A 231 8.36 2.65 18.26
C ASN A 231 6.88 2.31 17.99
N LYS A 232 6.55 1.74 16.83
CA LYS A 232 5.16 1.54 16.43
C LYS A 232 5.01 0.31 15.54
N GLU A 233 3.86 -0.31 15.69
CA GLU A 233 3.42 -1.41 14.84
C GLU A 233 2.10 -1.01 14.20
N TYR A 234 2.04 -1.17 12.87
CA TYR A 234 0.85 -0.91 12.06
C TYR A 234 0.40 -2.24 11.46
N LEU A 235 -0.82 -2.66 11.81
CA LEU A 235 -1.36 -3.96 11.40
C LEU A 235 -2.38 -3.75 10.30
N PHE A 236 -2.15 -4.35 9.15
CA PHE A 236 -3.06 -4.31 8.01
C PHE A 236 -3.77 -5.65 7.85
N TYR A 237 -5.08 -5.60 7.73
CA TYR A 237 -5.95 -6.75 7.57
C TYR A 237 -6.62 -6.68 6.20
N HIS A 238 -6.72 -7.83 5.54
CA HIS A 238 -7.44 -7.98 4.28
C HIS A 238 -8.81 -8.57 4.55
N LEU A 239 -9.85 -7.77 4.35
CA LEU A 239 -11.23 -8.15 4.62
C LEU A 239 -11.78 -9.07 3.51
N PRO A 240 -12.79 -9.91 3.79
CA PRO A 240 -13.39 -10.80 2.80
C PRO A 240 -13.98 -10.10 1.57
N ASP A 241 -14.34 -8.82 1.68
CA ASP A 241 -14.84 -8.01 0.57
C ASP A 241 -13.72 -7.37 -0.29
N GLY A 242 -12.47 -7.81 -0.11
CA GLY A 242 -11.29 -7.37 -0.85
C GLY A 242 -10.70 -6.04 -0.38
N LYS A 243 -11.18 -5.47 0.73
CA LYS A 243 -10.69 -4.19 1.25
C LYS A 243 -9.57 -4.39 2.25
N TRP A 244 -8.59 -3.50 2.22
CA TRP A 244 -7.56 -3.41 3.25
C TRP A 244 -7.94 -2.40 4.33
N VAL A 245 -7.71 -2.78 5.59
CA VAL A 245 -7.92 -1.91 6.76
C VAL A 245 -6.70 -1.89 7.66
N LEU A 246 -6.44 -0.74 8.28
CA LEU A 246 -5.31 -0.50 9.16
C LEU A 246 -5.78 -0.36 10.61
N LYS A 247 -5.17 -1.14 11.51
CA LYS A 247 -5.15 -0.87 12.95
C LYS A 247 -3.87 -0.10 13.28
N SER A 248 -4.04 1.19 13.58
CA SER A 248 -2.95 2.08 14.03
C SER A 248 -2.76 1.94 15.54
N PRO A 249 -1.53 2.06 16.09
CA PRO A 249 -1.27 1.82 17.50
C PRO A 249 -1.94 2.83 18.45
N LYS A 250 -2.50 3.93 17.92
CA LYS A 250 -3.15 4.98 18.71
C LYS A 250 -4.67 5.01 18.58
N THR A 251 -5.26 4.11 17.79
CA THR A 251 -6.69 4.15 17.47
C THR A 251 -7.41 2.91 17.97
N GLN A 252 -8.60 3.10 18.53
CA GLN A 252 -9.50 2.00 18.93
C GLN A 252 -10.43 1.54 17.79
N TRP A 253 -10.15 2.01 16.57
CA TRP A 253 -10.89 1.70 15.35
C TRP A 253 -9.91 1.35 14.24
N LEU A 254 -10.45 0.67 13.24
CA LEU A 254 -9.78 0.38 11.98
C LEU A 254 -9.97 1.55 11.02
N ILE A 255 -9.00 1.74 10.13
CA ILE A 255 -9.02 2.76 9.08
C ILE A 255 -9.06 2.05 7.74
N ALA A 256 -10.06 2.29 6.91
CA ALA A 256 -10.08 1.81 5.53
C ALA A 256 -9.57 2.89 4.57
N SER A 257 -8.86 2.47 3.52
CA SER A 257 -8.39 3.38 2.48
C SER A 257 -8.35 2.72 1.11
N SER A 258 -8.88 3.41 0.10
CA SER A 258 -8.75 3.04 -1.31
C SER A 258 -7.30 3.15 -1.81
N ALA A 259 -6.39 3.80 -1.07
CA ALA A 259 -4.97 3.86 -1.44
C ALA A 259 -4.30 2.48 -1.45
N TRP A 260 -4.90 1.49 -0.78
CA TRP A 260 -4.36 0.13 -0.67
C TRP A 260 -5.04 -0.86 -1.62
N ALA A 261 -5.89 -0.39 -2.54
CA ALA A 261 -6.56 -1.26 -3.51
C ALA A 261 -5.59 -2.05 -4.41
N PHE A 262 -4.37 -1.52 -4.65
CA PHE A 262 -3.35 -2.21 -5.43
C PHE A 262 -2.65 -3.34 -4.66
N TRP A 263 -3.01 -3.58 -3.40
CA TRP A 263 -2.49 -4.67 -2.56
C TRP A 263 -3.31 -5.95 -2.67
N SER A 264 -4.30 -6.04 -3.58
CA SER A 264 -5.17 -7.22 -3.76
C SER A 264 -4.38 -8.52 -3.85
N ASP A 265 -3.24 -8.49 -4.53
CA ASP A 265 -2.37 -9.64 -4.80
C ASP A 265 -1.03 -9.53 -4.05
N LEU A 266 -1.04 -8.93 -2.85
CA LEU A 266 0.18 -8.72 -2.05
C LEU A 266 0.80 -10.07 -1.62
N SER A 267 1.81 -10.52 -2.36
CA SER A 267 2.64 -11.67 -2.01
C SER A 267 3.99 -11.24 -1.44
N GLU A 268 4.77 -12.19 -0.92
CA GLU A 268 6.14 -11.95 -0.49
C GLU A 268 7.03 -11.52 -1.67
N ASP A 269 6.88 -12.16 -2.83
CA ASP A 269 7.77 -11.99 -3.97
C ASP A 269 7.74 -10.57 -4.54
N ILE A 270 6.62 -9.85 -4.40
CA ILE A 270 6.46 -8.49 -4.96
C ILE A 270 7.41 -7.47 -4.30
N TRP A 271 7.91 -7.78 -3.10
CA TRP A 271 8.90 -6.95 -2.40
C TRP A 271 10.28 -7.03 -3.04
N PHE A 272 10.56 -8.08 -3.81
CA PHE A 272 11.86 -8.35 -4.40
C PHE A 272 11.88 -8.01 -5.89
N ASP A 273 13.06 -7.61 -6.38
CA ASP A 273 13.25 -7.41 -7.82
C ASP A 273 12.97 -8.74 -8.54
N ALA A 274 12.28 -8.74 -9.68
CA ALA A 274 11.98 -9.97 -10.42
C ALA A 274 13.25 -10.76 -10.82
N ARG A 275 14.43 -10.11 -10.85
CA ARG A 275 15.72 -10.74 -11.13
C ARG A 275 16.53 -11.00 -9.86
N HIS A 276 15.90 -10.94 -8.68
CA HIS A 276 16.55 -11.19 -7.40
C HIS A 276 17.41 -12.47 -7.41
N PRO A 277 16.96 -13.63 -7.96
CA PRO A 277 17.80 -14.82 -8.01
C PRO A 277 19.14 -14.62 -8.77
N LEU A 278 19.14 -13.89 -9.89
CA LEU A 278 20.34 -13.61 -10.67
C LEU A 278 21.22 -12.55 -10.00
N LEU A 279 20.60 -11.53 -9.42
CA LEU A 279 21.31 -10.49 -8.69
C LEU A 279 22.03 -11.06 -7.48
N SER A 280 21.38 -11.95 -6.73
CA SER A 280 21.97 -12.67 -5.60
C SER A 280 23.15 -13.54 -6.02
N GLN A 281 23.09 -14.17 -7.21
CA GLN A 281 24.25 -14.90 -7.77
C GLN A 281 25.41 -13.96 -8.10
N VAL A 282 25.14 -12.82 -8.75
CA VAL A 282 26.19 -11.83 -9.06
C VAL A 282 26.83 -11.29 -7.78
N ALA A 283 26.00 -10.97 -6.77
CA ALA A 283 26.39 -10.35 -5.51
C ALA A 283 27.18 -11.25 -4.58
N ASN A 284 27.08 -12.58 -4.71
CA ASN A 284 27.72 -13.53 -3.80
C ASN A 284 29.16 -13.88 -4.26
N PRO A 285 30.21 -13.39 -3.59
CA PRO A 285 31.59 -13.67 -3.97
C PRO A 285 32.01 -15.13 -3.72
N SER A 286 31.25 -15.88 -2.92
CA SER A 286 31.54 -17.28 -2.60
C SER A 286 31.13 -18.25 -3.72
N LEU A 287 30.34 -17.79 -4.70
CA LEU A 287 29.95 -18.62 -5.84
C LEU A 287 31.07 -18.71 -6.88
N PRO A 288 31.19 -19.84 -7.60
CA PRO A 288 32.17 -19.98 -8.66
C PRO A 288 32.04 -18.88 -9.71
N LEU A 289 33.18 -18.36 -10.18
CA LEU A 289 33.23 -17.27 -11.16
C LEU A 289 32.39 -17.56 -12.40
N LYS A 290 32.37 -18.81 -12.89
CA LYS A 290 31.55 -19.23 -14.04
C LYS A 290 30.05 -19.00 -13.82
N VAL A 291 29.54 -19.29 -12.61
CA VAL A 291 28.12 -19.08 -12.25
C VAL A 291 27.80 -17.59 -12.24
N ARG A 292 28.65 -16.80 -11.59
CA ARG A 292 28.50 -15.34 -11.47
C ARG A 292 28.56 -14.65 -12.84
N LYS A 293 29.47 -15.08 -13.72
CA LYS A 293 29.57 -14.60 -15.10
C LYS A 293 28.30 -14.89 -15.90
N LYS A 294 27.77 -16.11 -15.81
CA LYS A 294 26.51 -16.49 -16.47
C LYS A 294 25.35 -15.60 -16.01
N ALA A 295 25.21 -15.40 -14.70
CA ALA A 295 24.18 -14.52 -14.14
C ALA A 295 24.34 -13.06 -14.61
N LEU A 296 25.57 -12.54 -14.63
CA LEU A 296 25.88 -11.19 -15.12
C LEU A 296 25.48 -11.02 -16.60
N LEU A 297 25.77 -12.00 -17.46
CA LEU A 297 25.39 -11.96 -18.88
C LEU A 297 23.87 -12.02 -19.06
N GLN A 298 23.14 -12.76 -18.23
CA GLN A 298 21.67 -12.79 -18.28
C GLN A 298 21.03 -11.45 -17.87
N LEU A 299 21.72 -10.64 -17.07
CA LEU A 299 21.26 -9.32 -16.66
C LEU A 299 21.53 -8.22 -17.70
N GLN A 300 22.36 -8.46 -18.71
CA GLN A 300 22.83 -7.42 -19.64
C GLN A 300 21.73 -6.76 -20.48
N SER A 301 20.63 -7.48 -20.74
CA SER A 301 19.49 -6.97 -21.54
C SER A 301 18.59 -6.02 -20.75
N SER A 302 18.89 -5.80 -19.46
CA SER A 302 18.08 -5.02 -18.55
C SER A 302 18.91 -4.03 -17.76
N TRP A 303 18.36 -2.85 -17.51
CA TRP A 303 18.99 -1.86 -16.65
C TRP A 303 18.00 -1.30 -15.64
N THR A 304 18.22 -1.62 -14.37
CA THR A 304 17.36 -1.15 -13.26
C THR A 304 18.21 -0.70 -12.08
N PRO A 305 17.62 0.07 -11.13
CA PRO A 305 18.35 0.51 -9.94
C PRO A 305 19.02 -0.63 -9.17
N ALA A 306 18.38 -1.80 -9.07
CA ALA A 306 18.93 -2.98 -8.41
C ALA A 306 20.17 -3.54 -9.15
N ILE A 307 20.10 -3.69 -10.48
CA ILE A 307 21.24 -4.12 -11.32
C ILE A 307 22.40 -3.14 -11.19
N LYS A 308 22.11 -1.83 -11.33
CA LYS A 308 23.11 -0.76 -11.18
C LYS A 308 23.82 -0.87 -9.83
N ARG A 309 23.07 -1.01 -8.74
CA ARG A 309 23.63 -1.13 -7.39
C ARG A 309 24.48 -2.38 -7.22
N ALA A 310 23.99 -3.54 -7.68
CA ALA A 310 24.73 -4.80 -7.63
C ALA A 310 26.09 -4.63 -8.32
N PHE A 311 26.09 -4.10 -9.54
CA PHE A 311 27.32 -3.92 -10.32
C PHE A 311 28.27 -2.91 -9.67
N GLN A 312 27.76 -1.78 -9.18
CA GLN A 312 28.56 -0.80 -8.44
C GLN A 312 29.20 -1.39 -7.19
N GLN A 313 28.47 -2.22 -6.43
CA GLN A 313 29.01 -2.89 -5.24
C GLN A 313 30.11 -3.90 -5.62
N ARG A 314 29.89 -4.74 -6.64
CA ARG A 314 30.88 -5.72 -7.09
C ARG A 314 32.17 -5.08 -7.62
N LEU A 315 32.05 -3.94 -8.30
CA LEU A 315 33.24 -3.20 -8.75
C LEU A 315 34.11 -2.74 -7.58
N LEU A 316 33.50 -2.36 -6.45
CA LEU A 316 34.17 -1.86 -5.26
C LEU A 316 34.57 -2.96 -4.26
N ASP A 317 34.13 -4.21 -4.45
CA ASP A 317 34.41 -5.29 -3.51
C ASP A 317 35.86 -5.79 -3.67
N PRO A 318 36.72 -5.72 -2.63
CA PRO A 318 38.10 -6.20 -2.73
C PRO A 318 38.20 -7.72 -2.96
N LYS A 319 37.17 -8.50 -2.60
CA LYS A 319 37.15 -9.96 -2.78
C LYS A 319 36.89 -10.39 -4.24
N ASP A 320 36.41 -9.47 -5.08
CA ASP A 320 36.14 -9.77 -6.48
C ASP A 320 37.40 -9.74 -7.33
N SER A 321 37.61 -10.82 -8.09
CA SER A 321 38.71 -10.93 -9.05
C SER A 321 38.70 -9.78 -10.06
N GLU A 322 39.88 -9.39 -10.54
CA GLU A 322 40.02 -8.35 -11.55
C GLU A 322 39.24 -8.66 -12.83
N GLU A 323 39.26 -9.92 -13.27
CA GLU A 323 38.51 -10.38 -14.43
C GLU A 323 37.00 -10.08 -14.28
N PHE A 324 36.42 -10.42 -13.14
CA PHE A 324 35.01 -10.15 -12.86
C PHE A 324 34.72 -8.64 -12.79
N LYS A 325 35.61 -7.86 -12.17
CA LYS A 325 35.49 -6.39 -12.11
C LYS A 325 35.50 -5.75 -13.49
N LYS A 326 36.33 -6.23 -14.43
CA LYS A 326 36.33 -5.76 -15.82
C LYS A 326 35.01 -6.08 -16.53
N MET A 327 34.43 -7.26 -16.31
CA MET A 327 33.12 -7.61 -16.87
C MET A 327 32.01 -6.70 -16.33
N VAL A 328 31.98 -6.47 -15.02
CA VAL A 328 31.06 -5.53 -14.37
C VAL A 328 31.26 -4.12 -14.92
N LEU A 329 32.51 -3.69 -15.11
CA LEU A 329 32.84 -2.38 -15.65
C LEU A 329 32.36 -2.23 -17.11
N TYR A 330 32.46 -3.28 -17.92
CA TYR A 330 31.92 -3.30 -19.28
C TYR A 330 30.41 -3.05 -19.29
N GLN A 331 29.67 -3.60 -18.33
CA GLN A 331 28.24 -3.34 -18.21
C GLN A 331 27.96 -1.90 -17.75
N LEU A 332 28.68 -1.42 -16.72
CA LEU A 332 28.55 -0.03 -16.22
C LEU A 332 28.90 1.01 -17.29
N ARG A 333 29.83 0.68 -18.18
CA ARG A 333 30.25 1.50 -19.31
C ARG A 333 29.09 1.81 -20.28
N GLN A 334 28.17 0.87 -20.49
CA GLN A 334 27.01 1.06 -21.36
C GLN A 334 25.97 2.01 -20.75
N HIS A 335 26.06 2.28 -19.45
CA HIS A 335 25.11 3.13 -18.71
C HIS A 335 25.84 4.22 -17.90
N PRO A 336 26.50 5.19 -18.58
CA PRO A 336 27.41 6.12 -17.94
C PRO A 336 26.66 7.25 -17.19
N SER A 337 25.96 6.95 -16.10
CA SER A 337 25.37 7.98 -15.23
C SER A 337 26.44 8.68 -14.39
N ILE A 338 26.22 9.93 -13.96
CA ILE A 338 27.17 10.66 -13.08
C ILE A 338 27.39 9.89 -11.78
N ALA A 339 26.34 9.34 -11.17
CA ALA A 339 26.47 8.41 -10.04
C ALA A 339 27.36 7.19 -10.35
N THR A 340 27.26 6.59 -11.56
CA THR A 340 28.17 5.53 -12.00
C THR A 340 29.60 6.04 -12.06
N MET A 341 29.85 7.21 -12.66
CA MET A 341 31.18 7.77 -12.79
C MET A 341 31.82 8.07 -11.43
N LYS A 342 31.05 8.57 -10.46
CA LYS A 342 31.52 8.77 -9.07
C LYS A 342 31.97 7.45 -8.44
N VAL A 343 31.26 6.35 -8.69
CA VAL A 343 31.68 5.00 -8.26
C VAL A 343 32.94 4.54 -8.98
N LEU A 344 33.07 4.81 -10.29
CA LEU A 344 34.28 4.50 -11.05
C LEU A 344 35.50 5.22 -10.50
N VAL A 345 35.40 6.50 -10.15
CA VAL A 345 36.51 7.24 -9.52
C VAL A 345 36.87 6.64 -8.16
N LYS A 346 35.88 6.23 -7.36
CA LYS A 346 36.15 5.50 -6.10
C LYS A 346 36.87 4.18 -6.35
N ALA A 347 36.44 3.41 -7.36
CA ALA A 347 37.09 2.16 -7.75
C ALA A 347 38.54 2.41 -8.21
N LEU A 348 38.76 3.47 -9.00
CA LEU A 348 40.07 3.87 -9.52
C LEU A 348 41.08 4.12 -8.39
N ARG A 349 40.63 4.74 -7.31
CA ARG A 349 41.44 5.00 -6.11
C ARG A 349 41.74 3.74 -5.30
N GLN A 350 40.81 2.79 -5.28
CA GLN A 350 40.90 1.58 -4.45
C GLN A 350 41.71 0.46 -5.11
N THR A 351 41.85 0.48 -6.43
CA THR A 351 42.63 -0.54 -7.15
C THR A 351 44.11 -0.15 -7.25
N SER A 352 44.99 -1.12 -6.99
CA SER A 352 46.42 -1.03 -7.28
C SER A 352 46.78 -1.61 -8.65
N SER A 353 45.87 -2.35 -9.30
CA SER A 353 46.11 -2.95 -10.62
C SER A 353 46.19 -1.86 -11.71
N PRO A 354 47.34 -1.69 -12.39
CA PRO A 354 47.48 -0.71 -13.47
C PRO A 354 46.51 -0.98 -14.63
N ASP A 355 46.27 -2.24 -14.97
CA ASP A 355 45.35 -2.62 -16.04
C ASP A 355 43.90 -2.25 -15.70
N LEU A 356 43.46 -2.53 -14.46
CA LEU A 356 42.14 -2.07 -14.01
C LEU A 356 42.06 -0.53 -13.94
N GLN A 357 43.12 0.16 -13.53
CA GLN A 357 43.17 1.63 -13.55
C GLN A 357 43.03 2.20 -14.97
N TYR A 358 43.73 1.60 -15.93
CA TYR A 358 43.60 1.94 -17.34
C TYR A 358 42.17 1.74 -17.84
N PHE A 359 41.58 0.58 -17.56
CA PHE A 359 40.23 0.26 -18.01
C PHE A 359 39.16 1.19 -17.40
N ILE A 360 39.30 1.54 -16.11
CA ILE A 360 38.44 2.51 -15.44
C ILE A 360 38.61 3.92 -16.01
N SER A 361 39.85 4.42 -16.15
CA SER A 361 40.10 5.77 -16.68
C SER A 361 39.64 5.91 -18.14
N LYS A 362 39.78 4.85 -18.96
CA LYS A 362 39.21 4.78 -20.31
C LYS A 362 37.68 4.87 -20.28
N THR A 363 37.03 4.24 -19.31
CA THR A 363 35.57 4.30 -19.15
C THR A 363 35.10 5.68 -18.70
N LEU A 364 35.82 6.32 -17.77
CA LEU A 364 35.53 7.68 -17.31
C LEU A 364 35.55 8.72 -18.45
N ARG A 365 36.43 8.52 -19.45
CA ARG A 365 36.51 9.39 -20.64
C ARG A 365 35.24 9.43 -21.50
N ILE A 366 34.29 8.51 -21.31
CA ILE A 366 32.99 8.57 -22.01
C ILE A 366 32.21 9.83 -21.60
N ARG A 367 32.31 10.24 -20.33
CA ARG A 367 31.67 11.46 -19.83
C ARG A 367 32.60 12.67 -19.80
N ASN A 368 33.91 12.46 -19.79
CA ASN A 368 34.90 13.52 -19.87
C ASN A 368 36.02 13.15 -20.86
N PRO A 369 35.83 13.37 -22.18
CA PRO A 369 36.77 12.93 -23.21
C PRO A 369 38.20 13.46 -23.06
N LYS A 370 38.36 14.61 -22.40
CA LYS A 370 39.66 15.26 -22.14
C LYS A 370 40.35 14.78 -20.86
N GLY A 371 39.73 13.87 -20.09
CA GLY A 371 40.33 13.36 -18.87
C GLY A 371 41.56 12.47 -19.12
N PRO A 372 42.48 12.39 -18.16
CA PRO A 372 43.71 11.63 -18.29
C PRO A 372 43.43 10.12 -18.30
N LEU A 373 44.18 9.39 -19.14
CA LEU A 373 44.28 7.93 -19.05
C LEU A 373 45.38 7.59 -18.05
N ILE A 374 45.14 6.58 -17.20
CA ILE A 374 46.15 6.03 -16.31
C ILE A 374 46.73 4.79 -16.99
N LYS A 375 47.96 4.87 -17.48
CA LYS A 375 48.65 3.76 -18.15
C LYS A 375 49.65 3.09 -17.23
N GLU A 376 50.09 1.90 -17.60
CA GLU A 376 51.03 1.11 -16.80
C GLU A 376 52.42 1.74 -16.71
N GLU A 377 52.87 2.41 -17.78
CA GLU A 377 54.16 3.08 -17.85
C GLU A 377 54.24 4.43 -17.13
N MET A 378 53.13 4.95 -16.58
CA MET A 378 53.10 6.24 -15.88
C MET A 378 53.82 6.18 -14.54
N SER A 379 54.57 7.23 -14.21
CA SER A 379 55.19 7.37 -12.89
C SER A 379 54.14 7.54 -11.79
N GLU A 380 54.52 7.26 -10.54
CA GLU A 380 53.63 7.44 -9.38
C GLU A 380 53.13 8.89 -9.25
N GLU A 381 53.96 9.88 -9.55
CA GLU A 381 53.58 11.30 -9.54
C GLU A 381 52.53 11.61 -10.61
N GLU A 382 52.71 11.08 -11.82
CA GLU A 382 51.75 11.26 -12.92
C GLU A 382 50.42 10.56 -12.60
N ARG A 383 50.47 9.34 -12.04
CA ARG A 383 49.28 8.62 -11.59
C ARG A 383 48.53 9.39 -10.51
N LYS A 384 49.23 9.93 -9.51
CA LYS A 384 48.63 10.78 -8.46
C LYS A 384 47.96 12.02 -9.03
N LYS A 385 48.62 12.71 -9.98
CA LYS A 385 48.02 13.87 -10.68
C LYS A 385 46.75 13.48 -11.45
N ALA A 386 46.76 12.33 -12.14
CA ALA A 386 45.60 11.84 -12.86
C ALA A 386 44.44 11.45 -11.93
N LEU A 387 44.73 10.81 -10.79
CA LEU A 387 43.73 10.50 -9.76
C LEU A 387 43.09 11.77 -9.20
N LEU A 388 43.89 12.77 -8.82
CA LEU A 388 43.39 14.05 -8.30
C LEU A 388 42.50 14.78 -9.31
N PHE A 389 42.85 14.72 -10.60
CA PHE A 389 42.00 15.26 -11.66
C PHE A 389 40.62 14.60 -11.65
N TRP A 390 40.55 13.27 -11.60
CA TRP A 390 39.30 12.52 -11.62
C TRP A 390 38.46 12.76 -10.37
N GLU A 391 39.08 12.86 -9.20
CA GLU A 391 38.40 13.20 -7.94
C GLU A 391 37.79 14.61 -7.99
N LYS A 392 38.57 15.60 -8.44
CA LYS A 392 38.07 16.97 -8.61
C LYS A 392 36.89 17.01 -9.58
N TRP A 393 37.01 16.37 -10.74
CA TRP A 393 35.94 16.29 -11.72
C TRP A 393 34.68 15.64 -11.14
N ALA A 394 34.80 14.51 -10.44
CA ALA A 394 33.67 13.82 -9.83
C ALA A 394 32.96 14.65 -8.75
N SER A 395 33.70 15.48 -8.00
CA SER A 395 33.13 16.39 -6.99
C SER A 395 32.31 17.54 -7.60
N GLN A 396 32.68 17.98 -8.81
CA GLN A 396 32.04 19.08 -9.52
C GLN A 396 30.90 18.63 -10.43
N ALA A 397 30.85 17.33 -10.77
CA ALA A 397 29.83 16.75 -11.61
C ALA A 397 28.45 16.79 -10.92
N LYS A 398 27.54 17.56 -11.52
CA LYS A 398 26.11 17.60 -11.19
C LYS A 398 25.36 16.57 -12.03
N ASP A 399 24.35 15.94 -11.43
CA ASP A 399 23.48 14.96 -12.11
C ASP A 399 22.64 15.61 -13.21
#